data_AF-A0A8T1YN82-F1
#
_entry.id   AF-A0A8T1YN82-F1
#
_cell.length_a   1.000
_cell.length_b   1.000
_cell.length_c   1.000
_cell.angle_alpha   90.00
_cell.angle_beta   90.00
_cell.angle_gamma   90.00
#
_symmetry.space_group_name_H-M   'P 1'
#
loop_
_entity.id
_entity.type
_entity.pdbx_description
1 polymer ?
#
loop_
_entity_poly.entity_id
_entity_poly.type
_entity_poly.pdbx_seq_one_letter_code
_entity_poly.pdbx_strand_id
1 'polypeptide(L)'
;MKAVAMLLVSCLLFSFLSTNLAKELEWCPSKDVFNGSCTDRGSPSYTCFLDLLGSKSASAMPKNCKCTPLPHNHRQCDCFVICGSN
;
A
#
# COMPACT_ATOMS: atom_id res chain seq x y z
N MET A 1 30.67 -20.19 31.06
CA MET A 1 29.76 -19.13 31.52
C MET A 1 29.82 -17.85 30.67
N LYS A 2 31.01 -17.34 30.28
CA LYS A 2 31.14 -16.13 29.43
C LYS A 2 30.44 -16.22 28.06
N ALA A 3 30.54 -17.35 27.37
CA ALA A 3 29.90 -17.54 26.06
C ALA A 3 28.37 -17.53 26.12
N VAL A 4 27.79 -18.09 27.19
CA VAL A 4 26.34 -18.10 27.43
C VAL A 4 25.84 -16.68 27.72
N ALA A 5 26.59 -15.90 28.51
CA ALA A 5 26.27 -14.51 28.77
C ALA A 5 26.32 -13.64 27.49
N MET A 6 27.32 -13.84 26.63
CA MET A 6 27.42 -13.11 25.36
C MET A 6 26.26 -13.43 24.42
N LEU A 7 25.86 -14.71 24.32
CA LEU A 7 24.69 -15.12 23.53
C LEU A 7 23.41 -14.49 24.05
N LEU A 8 23.18 -14.48 25.36
CA LEU A 8 22.00 -13.88 25.97
C LEU A 8 21.94 -12.36 25.71
N VAL A 9 23.06 -11.65 25.82
CA VAL A 9 23.13 -10.22 25.51
C VAL A 9 22.83 -9.95 24.03
N SER A 10 23.38 -10.77 23.12
CA SER A 10 23.07 -10.63 21.69
C SER A 10 21.58 -10.87 21.39
N CYS A 11 20.96 -11.88 21.98
CA CYS A 11 19.53 -12.15 21.81
C CYS A 11 18.67 -10.99 22.30
N LEU A 12 18.98 -10.43 23.49
CA LEU A 12 18.25 -9.29 24.04
C LEU A 12 18.36 -8.06 23.12
N LEU A 13 19.54 -7.77 22.58
CA LEU A 13 19.73 -6.65 21.66
C LEU A 13 18.92 -6.81 20.37
N PHE A 14 18.87 -8.02 19.79
CA PHE A 14 18.05 -8.29 18.61
C PHE A 14 16.54 -8.18 18.92
N SER A 15 16.08 -8.68 20.07
CA SER A 15 14.68 -8.54 20.50
C SER A 15 14.26 -7.07 20.67
N PHE A 16 15.12 -6.24 21.26
CA PHE A 16 14.87 -4.80 21.43
C PHE A 16 14.86 -4.02 20.09
N LEU A 17 15.67 -4.44 19.11
CA LEU A 17 15.66 -3.82 17.79
C LEU A 17 14.37 -4.15 17.01
N SER A 18 13.87 -5.37 17.19
CA SER A 18 12.71 -5.89 16.46
C SER A 18 11.40 -5.20 16.85
N THR A 19 11.26 -4.81 18.12
CA THR A 19 10.04 -4.16 18.64
C THR A 19 9.85 -2.72 18.19
N ASN A 20 10.91 -2.03 17.75
CA ASN A 20 10.84 -0.62 17.33
C ASN A 20 10.70 -0.42 15.81
N LEU A 21 10.76 -1.50 15.02
CA LEU A 21 10.81 -1.40 13.56
C LEU A 21 9.43 -1.50 12.88
N ALA A 22 8.42 -2.02 13.57
CA ALA A 22 7.06 -2.12 13.04
C ALA A 22 6.31 -0.80 13.26
N LYS A 23 6.61 0.22 12.46
CA LYS A 23 5.74 1.40 12.39
C LYS A 23 4.47 0.98 11.65
N GLU A 24 3.32 1.10 12.31
CA GLU A 24 2.05 0.74 11.68
C GLU A 24 1.80 1.62 10.46
N LEU A 25 1.43 0.99 9.35
CA LEU A 25 1.14 1.69 8.09
C LEU A 25 -0.16 2.47 8.24
N GLU A 26 -0.09 3.79 8.11
CA GLU A 26 -1.27 4.64 8.05
C GLU A 26 -1.87 4.59 6.65
N TRP A 27 -3.19 4.40 6.58
CA TRP A 27 -3.93 4.25 5.32
C TRP A 27 -4.77 5.50 5.04
N CYS A 28 -4.50 6.16 3.92
CA CYS A 28 -5.18 7.38 3.47
C CYS A 28 -6.07 7.11 2.26
N PRO A 29 -7.23 7.76 2.13
CA PRO A 29 -8.03 7.69 0.91
C PRO A 29 -7.29 8.39 -0.24
N SER A 30 -7.30 7.77 -1.42
CA SER A 30 -6.82 8.36 -2.68
C SER A 30 -7.94 8.35 -3.70
N LYS A 31 -8.08 9.46 -4.42
CA LYS A 31 -9.08 9.63 -5.49
C LYS A 31 -8.39 10.16 -6.73
N ASP A 32 -8.44 9.37 -7.79
CA ASP A 32 -7.79 9.71 -9.05
C ASP A 32 -8.72 9.38 -10.23
N VAL A 33 -8.64 10.16 -11.30
CA VAL A 33 -9.45 9.99 -12.51
C VAL A 33 -8.57 9.48 -13.64
N PHE A 34 -9.02 8.42 -14.32
CA PHE A 34 -8.30 7.79 -15.42
C PHE A 34 -9.19 7.69 -16.66
N ASN A 35 -8.54 7.59 -17.82
CA ASN A 35 -9.22 7.34 -19.10
C ASN A 35 -9.64 5.88 -19.21
N GLY A 36 -10.79 5.64 -19.83
CA GLY A 36 -11.36 4.31 -20.11
C GLY A 36 -12.51 3.93 -19.17
N SER A 37 -12.96 2.68 -19.28
CA SER A 37 -14.05 2.12 -18.48
C SER A 37 -13.56 1.39 -17.24
N CYS A 38 -14.45 1.08 -16.30
CA CYS A 38 -14.11 0.28 -15.12
C CYS A 38 -13.72 -1.17 -15.44
N THR A 39 -14.12 -1.69 -16.61
CA THR A 39 -13.96 -3.11 -16.95
C THR A 39 -12.86 -3.37 -17.98
N ASP A 40 -12.07 -2.35 -18.32
CA ASP A 40 -11.03 -2.44 -19.37
C ASP A 40 -9.97 -3.50 -19.08
N ARG A 41 -9.67 -3.77 -17.79
CA ARG A 41 -8.66 -4.75 -17.37
C ARG A 41 -9.24 -5.83 -16.45
N GLY A 42 -10.51 -6.20 -16.66
CA GLY A 42 -11.19 -7.23 -15.88
C GLY A 42 -12.11 -6.62 -14.82
N SER A 43 -11.83 -6.87 -13.53
CA SER A 43 -12.72 -6.39 -12.47
C SER A 43 -12.54 -4.88 -12.22
N PRO A 44 -13.61 -4.14 -11.88
CA PRO A 44 -13.55 -2.72 -11.54
C PRO A 44 -12.47 -2.35 -10.52
N SER A 45 -12.36 -3.13 -9.44
CA SER A 45 -11.35 -2.93 -8.40
C SER A 45 -9.93 -3.20 -8.89
N TYR A 46 -9.73 -4.22 -9.73
CA TYR A 46 -8.41 -4.57 -10.25
C TYR A 46 -7.90 -3.56 -11.29
N THR A 47 -8.79 -3.08 -12.17
CA THR A 47 -8.48 -2.00 -13.11
C THR A 47 -7.93 -0.78 -12.35
N CYS A 48 -8.68 -0.28 -11.34
CA CYS A 48 -8.25 0.85 -10.53
C CYS A 48 -6.97 0.58 -9.73
N PHE A 49 -6.80 -0.63 -9.20
CA PHE A 49 -5.57 -1.02 -8.51
C PHE A 49 -4.34 -0.86 -9.41
N LEU A 50 -4.41 -1.32 -10.65
CA LEU A 50 -3.30 -1.22 -11.61
C LEU A 50 -3.02 0.24 -12.01
N ASP A 51 -4.05 1.04 -12.24
CA ASP A 51 -3.86 2.45 -12.62
C ASP A 51 -3.23 3.26 -11.49
N LEU A 52 -3.70 3.05 -10.26
CA LEU A 52 -3.17 3.75 -9.11
C LEU A 52 -1.70 3.37 -8.86
N LEU A 53 -1.36 2.07 -8.95
CA LEU A 53 0.02 1.57 -8.88
C LEU A 53 0.91 2.24 -9.94
N GLY A 54 0.42 2.37 -11.16
CA GLY A 54 1.14 3.04 -12.24
C GLY A 54 1.35 4.54 -11.99
N SER A 55 0.40 5.20 -11.33
CA SER A 55 0.45 6.65 -11.08
C SER A 55 1.27 7.08 -9.86
N LYS A 56 1.33 6.27 -8.79
CA LYS A 56 1.95 6.63 -7.49
C LYS A 56 3.15 5.79 -7.06
N SER A 57 3.49 4.74 -7.83
CA SER A 57 4.49 3.69 -7.52
C SER A 57 4.01 2.56 -6.59
N ALA A 58 4.82 1.50 -6.51
CA ALA A 58 4.53 0.31 -5.72
C ALA A 58 4.49 0.57 -4.20
N SER A 59 5.16 1.62 -3.70
CA SER A 59 5.17 1.97 -2.28
C SER A 59 3.82 2.49 -1.79
N ALA A 60 2.93 2.93 -2.70
CA ALA A 60 1.58 3.37 -2.34
C ALA A 60 0.67 2.23 -1.88
N MET A 61 1.00 0.98 -2.25
CA MET A 61 0.27 -0.24 -1.89
C MET A 61 -1.27 -0.09 -1.96
N PRO A 62 -1.86 0.24 -3.12
CA PRO A 62 -3.30 0.51 -3.22
C PRO A 62 -4.15 -0.68 -2.79
N LYS A 63 -5.23 -0.44 -2.05
CA LYS A 63 -6.19 -1.48 -1.63
C LYS A 63 -7.62 -0.97 -1.58
N ASN A 64 -8.57 -1.93 -1.50
CA ASN A 64 -10.01 -1.68 -1.41
C ASN A 64 -10.54 -0.70 -2.48
N CYS A 65 -9.99 -0.81 -3.69
CA CYS A 65 -10.33 0.09 -4.78
C CYS A 65 -11.77 -0.09 -5.26
N LYS A 66 -12.44 1.04 -5.47
CA LYS A 66 -13.75 1.15 -6.13
C LYS A 66 -13.59 1.94 -7.41
N CYS A 67 -14.39 1.58 -8.40
CA CYS A 67 -14.44 2.28 -9.67
C CYS A 67 -15.84 2.85 -9.89
N THR A 68 -15.92 4.12 -10.24
CA THR A 68 -17.15 4.80 -10.61
C THR A 68 -17.00 5.26 -12.06
N PRO A 69 -17.82 4.76 -13.01
CA PRO A 69 -17.75 5.23 -14.39
C PRO A 69 -18.18 6.70 -14.48
N LEU A 70 -17.47 7.47 -15.29
CA LEU A 70 -17.75 8.89 -15.57
C LEU A 70 -18.08 9.08 -17.07
N PRO A 71 -18.76 10.19 -17.43
CA PRO A 71 -18.99 10.55 -18.83
C PRO A 71 -17.68 10.67 -19.64
N HIS A 72 -17.81 10.63 -20.97
CA HIS A 72 -16.69 10.81 -21.91
C HIS A 72 -15.57 9.77 -21.79
N ASN A 73 -15.91 8.52 -21.47
CA ASN A 73 -14.95 7.42 -21.34
C ASN A 73 -13.85 7.70 -20.30
N HIS A 74 -14.27 8.15 -19.11
CA HIS A 74 -13.42 8.28 -17.93
C HIS A 74 -13.96 7.41 -16.79
N ARG A 75 -13.12 7.17 -15.79
CA ARG A 75 -13.51 6.55 -14.53
C ARG A 75 -12.85 7.26 -13.36
N GLN A 76 -13.55 7.33 -12.24
CA GLN A 76 -12.98 7.68 -10.96
C GLN A 76 -12.59 6.40 -10.22
N CYS A 77 -11.38 6.38 -9.69
CA CYS A 77 -10.87 5.32 -8.83
C CYS A 77 -10.71 5.84 -7.41
N ASP A 78 -11.44 5.24 -6.47
CA ASP A 78 -11.37 5.52 -5.04
C ASP A 78 -10.69 4.34 -4.33
N CYS A 79 -9.49 4.53 -3.79
CA CYS A 79 -8.72 3.47 -3.10
C CYS A 79 -8.22 3.95 -1.73
N PHE A 80 -7.66 3.04 -0.93
CA PHE A 80 -6.77 3.39 0.17
C PHE A 80 -5.31 3.14 -0.23
N VAL A 81 -4.42 4.05 0.16
CA VAL A 81 -2.96 3.98 -0.07
C VAL A 81 -2.22 4.25 1.24
N ILE A 82 -0.91 3.97 1.28
CA ILE A 82 -0.07 4.38 2.41
C ILE A 82 0.03 5.92 2.43
N CYS A 83 -0.21 6.53 3.59
CA CYS A 83 -0.07 7.97 3.74
C CYS A 83 1.37 8.42 3.45
N GLY A 84 1.53 9.50 2.67
CA GLY A 84 2.85 10.06 2.33
C GLY A 84 3.61 9.31 1.22
N SER A 85 3.01 8.33 0.55
CA SER A 85 3.62 7.56 -0.55
C SER A 85 3.58 8.27 -1.91
N ASN A 86 3.53 9.60 -1.94
CA ASN A 86 3.16 10.39 -3.11
C ASN A 86 4.37 10.82 -3.95
#